data_AF-A0A818VVE1-F1
#
_entry.id   AF-A0A818VVE1-F1
#
_cell.length_a   1.000
_cell.length_b   1.000
_cell.length_c   1.000
_cell.angle_alpha   90.00
_cell.angle_beta   90.00
_cell.angle_gamma   90.00
#
_symmetry.space_group_name_H-M   'P 1'
#
loop_
_entity.id
_entity.type
_entity.pdbx_description
1 polymer ?
#
loop_
_entity_poly.entity_id
_entity_poly.type
_entity_poly.pdbx_seq_one_letter_code
_entity_poly.pdbx_strand_id
1 'polypeptide(L)'
;MPFRKHSITLCERRTKKKTRSWFDWAQLIIAFSVPVAITVYTIFQTKNEAIIAEQNRIQDLSISEKNRLSDIALSQDDQREAILVEYLNSVGKLLDKYGMTLNDTAARLVARYKTLAALEQLDPKRRSLVIRSLYELGLIKSHLPNGEPLLSLKTADLTALNLSTTRKSLVDWKTYEFVDFTETVLINASFRNLRIKNCLFKAAHLEASDFSSTSIVGTNFQNYSNYITFELASLAKATFIKAY
;
A
#
# COMPACT_ATOMS: atom_id res chain seq x y z
N MET A 1 41.76 65.15 -111.98
CA MET A 1 42.47 65.05 -110.69
C MET A 1 41.69 65.86 -109.65
N PRO A 2 41.55 65.45 -108.37
CA PRO A 2 41.28 64.10 -107.86
C PRO A 2 40.20 64.00 -106.74
N PHE A 3 39.56 62.82 -106.61
CA PHE A 3 39.13 62.06 -105.39
C PHE A 3 38.16 62.68 -104.36
N ARG A 4 37.17 61.97 -103.77
CA ARG A 4 37.29 60.74 -102.95
C ARG A 4 35.92 60.05 -102.70
N LYS A 5 35.94 58.70 -102.70
CA LYS A 5 34.89 57.72 -102.33
C LYS A 5 34.31 57.94 -100.92
N HIS A 6 33.10 57.44 -100.63
CA HIS A 6 32.77 56.66 -99.42
C HIS A 6 31.59 55.70 -99.67
N SER A 7 31.79 54.42 -99.37
CA SER A 7 30.83 53.32 -99.51
C SER A 7 30.26 52.99 -98.13
N ILE A 8 28.93 52.90 -98.01
CA ILE A 8 28.26 52.48 -96.77
C ILE A 8 27.86 51.00 -96.91
N THR A 9 28.40 50.14 -96.04
CA THR A 9 28.01 48.74 -95.87
C THR A 9 27.01 48.60 -94.72
N LEU A 10 25.80 48.13 -95.04
CA LEU A 10 24.77 47.73 -94.06
C LEU A 10 25.16 46.37 -93.46
N CYS A 11 25.28 46.31 -92.13
CA CYS A 11 25.51 45.08 -91.37
C CYS A 11 24.18 44.60 -90.77
N GLU A 12 23.70 43.44 -91.21
CA GLU A 12 22.46 42.81 -90.75
C GLU A 12 22.75 41.86 -89.56
N ARG A 13 22.15 42.14 -88.38
CA ARG A 13 22.25 41.28 -87.18
C ARG A 13 21.16 40.19 -87.21
N ARG A 14 21.56 38.92 -87.41
CA ARG A 14 20.69 37.75 -87.18
C ARG A 14 20.65 37.36 -85.70
N THR A 15 19.46 37.37 -85.08
CA THR A 15 19.20 36.79 -83.76
C THR A 15 18.95 35.28 -83.89
N LYS A 16 19.82 34.44 -83.30
CA LYS A 16 19.60 32.97 -83.23
C LYS A 16 18.59 32.62 -82.12
N LYS A 17 17.49 31.95 -82.49
CA LYS A 17 16.52 31.33 -81.58
C LYS A 17 17.19 30.15 -80.86
N LYS A 18 17.33 30.24 -79.53
CA LYS A 18 17.90 29.18 -78.68
C LYS A 18 16.86 28.09 -78.48
N THR A 19 17.01 26.94 -79.13
CA THR A 19 16.19 25.74 -78.87
C THR A 19 16.65 25.11 -77.55
N ARG A 20 15.71 24.94 -76.61
CA ARG A 20 16.04 24.39 -75.27
C ARG A 20 16.58 22.97 -75.42
N SER A 21 17.75 22.75 -74.84
CA SER A 21 18.43 21.46 -74.82
C SER A 21 17.68 20.49 -73.90
N TRP A 22 17.77 19.18 -74.14
CA TRP A 22 17.28 18.17 -73.19
C TRP A 22 17.89 18.37 -71.78
N PHE A 23 19.08 18.97 -71.72
CA PHE A 23 19.71 19.41 -70.47
C PHE A 23 18.96 20.55 -69.75
N ASP A 24 18.27 21.45 -70.46
CA ASP A 24 17.43 22.50 -69.82
C ASP A 24 16.18 21.89 -69.16
N TRP A 25 15.63 20.81 -69.74
CA TRP A 25 14.52 20.07 -69.15
C TRP A 25 14.96 19.26 -67.92
N ALA A 26 16.17 18.68 -67.95
CA ALA A 26 16.75 18.02 -66.78
C ALA A 26 16.96 19.00 -65.60
N GLN A 27 17.41 20.23 -65.86
CA GLN A 27 17.55 21.26 -64.83
C GLN A 27 16.21 21.67 -64.21
N LEU A 28 15.13 21.70 -64.99
CA LEU A 28 13.78 21.99 -64.50
C LEU A 28 13.26 20.91 -63.55
N ILE A 29 13.53 19.63 -63.84
CA ILE A 29 13.12 18.51 -62.99
C ILE A 29 13.86 18.55 -61.65
N ILE A 30 15.16 18.86 -61.67
CA ILE A 30 15.96 19.02 -60.44
C ILE A 30 15.49 20.23 -59.63
N ALA A 31 15.16 21.34 -60.29
CA ALA A 31 14.65 22.53 -59.62
C ALA A 31 13.30 22.28 -58.91
N PHE A 32 12.47 21.37 -59.43
CA PHE A 32 11.16 21.05 -58.84
C PHE A 32 11.21 19.87 -57.85
N SER A 33 12.19 18.97 -57.95
CA SER A 33 12.31 17.81 -57.08
C SER A 33 12.72 18.19 -55.65
N VAL A 34 13.59 19.20 -55.49
CA VAL A 34 14.07 19.66 -54.19
C VAL A 34 12.91 20.19 -53.32
N PRO A 35 12.04 21.11 -53.78
CA PRO A 35 10.87 21.55 -53.02
C PRO A 35 9.92 20.41 -52.66
N VAL A 36 9.65 19.48 -53.58
CA VAL A 36 8.74 18.35 -53.35
C VAL A 36 9.30 17.40 -52.29
N ALA A 37 10.60 17.10 -52.35
CA ALA A 37 11.26 16.27 -51.36
C ALA A 37 11.20 16.88 -49.95
N ILE A 38 11.39 18.20 -49.84
CA ILE A 38 11.26 18.93 -48.57
C ILE A 38 9.83 18.78 -48.04
N THR A 39 8.81 19.10 -48.83
CA THR A 39 7.40 19.04 -48.37
C THR A 39 7.00 17.65 -47.88
N VAL A 40 7.41 16.59 -48.60
CA VAL A 40 7.14 15.20 -48.20
C VAL A 40 7.86 14.85 -46.90
N TYR A 41 9.12 15.28 -46.76
CA TYR A 41 9.89 15.09 -45.53
C TYR A 41 9.22 15.78 -44.32
N THR A 42 8.75 17.03 -44.49
CA THR A 42 8.06 17.77 -43.42
C THR A 42 6.75 17.10 -42.98
N ILE A 43 5.97 16.57 -43.92
CA ILE A 43 4.72 15.84 -43.60
C ILE A 43 5.00 14.52 -42.87
N PHE A 44 6.08 13.82 -43.24
CA PHE A 44 6.48 12.60 -42.55
C PHE A 44 6.97 12.88 -41.13
N GLN A 45 7.78 13.91 -40.94
CA GLN A 45 8.32 14.28 -39.64
C GLN A 45 7.22 14.72 -38.66
N THR A 46 6.30 15.59 -39.11
CA THR A 46 5.18 16.09 -38.27
C THR A 46 4.26 14.99 -37.77
N LYS A 47 4.02 13.94 -38.56
CA LYS A 47 3.23 12.78 -38.12
C LYS A 47 3.94 11.95 -37.06
N ASN A 48 5.25 11.77 -37.18
CA ASN A 48 6.03 11.04 -36.18
C ASN A 48 6.10 11.80 -34.85
N GLU A 49 6.24 13.13 -34.90
CA GLU A 49 6.23 13.98 -33.71
C GLU A 49 4.90 13.92 -32.95
N ALA A 50 3.77 13.94 -33.67
CA ALA A 50 2.44 13.83 -33.06
C ALA A 50 2.23 12.49 -32.33
N ILE A 51 2.70 11.38 -32.91
CA ILE A 51 2.61 10.05 -32.30
C ILE A 51 3.47 9.96 -31.03
N ILE A 52 4.70 10.49 -31.07
CA ILE A 52 5.61 10.52 -29.93
C ILE A 52 5.03 11.42 -28.82
N ALA A 53 4.46 12.57 -29.16
CA ALA A 53 3.85 13.48 -28.21
C ALA A 53 2.66 12.83 -27.48
N GLU A 54 1.81 12.09 -28.20
CA GLU A 54 0.68 11.40 -27.56
C GLU A 54 1.13 10.25 -26.67
N GLN A 55 2.15 9.49 -27.07
CA GLN A 55 2.74 8.45 -26.21
C GLN A 55 3.31 9.03 -24.92
N ASN A 56 4.06 10.14 -25.01
CA ASN A 56 4.58 10.84 -23.84
C ASN A 56 3.44 11.33 -22.94
N ARG A 57 2.38 11.92 -23.52
CA ARG A 57 1.23 12.41 -22.75
C ARG A 57 0.51 11.29 -22.00
N ILE A 58 0.29 10.14 -22.64
CA ILE A 58 -0.34 8.97 -22.00
C ILE A 58 0.57 8.43 -20.88
N GLN A 59 1.88 8.36 -21.12
CA GLN A 59 2.84 7.96 -20.10
C GLN A 59 2.83 8.93 -18.91
N ASP A 60 2.84 10.24 -19.16
CA ASP A 60 2.81 11.28 -18.12
C ASP A 60 1.53 11.20 -17.28
N LEU A 61 0.37 10.97 -17.91
CA LEU A 61 -0.89 10.74 -17.22
C LEU A 61 -0.81 9.49 -16.33
N SER A 62 -0.30 8.38 -16.87
CA SER A 62 -0.16 7.12 -16.10
C SER A 62 0.79 7.25 -14.92
N ILE A 63 1.89 8.01 -15.07
CA ILE A 63 2.86 8.28 -14.00
C ILE A 63 2.21 9.19 -12.95
N SER A 64 1.51 10.24 -13.37
CA SER A 64 0.83 11.17 -12.47
C SER A 64 -0.27 10.48 -11.66
N GLU A 65 -1.05 9.59 -12.27
CA GLU A 65 -2.08 8.82 -11.57
C GLU A 65 -1.47 7.87 -10.56
N LYS A 66 -0.42 7.12 -10.96
CA LYS A 66 0.32 6.23 -10.06
C LYS A 66 0.92 6.99 -8.88
N ASN A 67 1.52 8.15 -9.13
CA ASN A 67 2.09 9.00 -8.09
C ASN A 67 1.00 9.49 -7.15
N ARG A 68 -0.12 10.02 -7.67
CA ARG A 68 -1.25 10.46 -6.83
C ARG A 68 -1.79 9.35 -5.94
N LEU A 69 -1.95 8.14 -6.47
CA LEU A 69 -2.40 6.99 -5.69
C LEU A 69 -1.36 6.60 -4.63
N SER A 70 -0.07 6.64 -4.97
CA SER A 70 1.02 6.44 -4.03
C SER A 70 1.03 7.50 -2.93
N ASP A 71 0.86 8.77 -3.27
CA ASP A 71 0.87 9.90 -2.32
C ASP A 71 -0.32 9.82 -1.36
N ILE A 72 -1.50 9.43 -1.85
CA ILE A 72 -2.66 9.17 -0.99
C ILE A 72 -2.37 8.01 -0.05
N ALA A 73 -1.80 6.90 -0.56
CA ALA A 73 -1.49 5.73 0.25
C ALA A 73 -0.42 6.03 1.32
N LEU A 74 0.63 6.78 0.96
CA LEU A 74 1.68 7.24 1.88
C LEU A 74 1.09 8.16 2.93
N SER A 75 0.29 9.15 2.54
CA SER A 75 -0.36 10.06 3.48
C SER A 75 -1.28 9.33 4.46
N GLN A 76 -2.04 8.34 4.00
CA GLN A 76 -2.86 7.50 4.88
C GLN A 76 -2.00 6.66 5.84
N ASP A 77 -0.88 6.11 5.37
CA ASP A 77 0.04 5.36 6.22
C ASP A 77 0.69 6.25 7.29
N ASP A 78 1.09 7.46 6.91
CA ASP A 78 1.63 8.49 7.82
C ASP A 78 0.62 8.87 8.90
N GLN A 79 -0.67 9.02 8.55
CA GLN A 79 -1.74 9.26 9.53
C GLN A 79 -1.86 8.10 10.53
N ARG A 80 -1.82 6.85 10.07
CA ARG A 80 -1.89 5.67 10.94
C ARG A 80 -0.67 5.56 11.86
N GLU A 81 0.51 5.89 11.35
CA GLU A 81 1.74 5.94 12.14
C GLU A 81 1.66 7.04 13.21
N ALA A 82 1.15 8.23 12.85
CA ALA A 82 0.95 9.32 13.80
C ALA A 82 -0.03 8.93 14.91
N ILE A 83 -1.14 8.24 14.59
CA ILE A 83 -2.08 7.71 15.58
C ILE A 83 -1.39 6.71 16.51
N LEU A 84 -0.57 5.81 15.98
CA LEU A 84 0.19 4.85 16.78
C LEU A 84 1.14 5.55 17.75
N VAL A 85 1.94 6.50 17.25
CA VAL A 85 2.92 7.25 18.06
C VAL A 85 2.22 8.06 19.15
N GLU A 86 1.13 8.76 18.82
CA GLU A 86 0.36 9.52 19.80
C GLU A 86 -0.28 8.62 20.86
N TYR A 87 -0.81 7.47 20.46
CA TYR A 87 -1.33 6.47 21.39
C TYR A 87 -0.24 5.96 22.34
N LEU A 88 0.91 5.54 21.81
CA LEU A 88 2.04 5.03 22.61
C LEU A 88 2.53 6.09 23.60
N ASN A 89 2.65 7.35 23.15
CA ASN A 89 2.99 8.48 24.01
C ASN A 89 1.96 8.70 25.11
N SER A 90 0.66 8.64 24.77
CA SER A 90 -0.40 8.82 25.75
C SER A 90 -0.41 7.71 26.79
N VAL A 91 -0.26 6.44 26.40
CA VAL A 91 -0.21 5.33 27.36
C VAL A 91 1.08 5.38 28.18
N GLY A 92 2.22 5.71 27.58
CA GLY A 92 3.48 5.91 28.28
C GLY A 92 3.36 6.97 29.38
N LYS A 93 2.76 8.14 29.07
CA LYS A 93 2.49 9.20 30.06
C LYS A 93 1.56 8.75 31.18
N LEU A 94 0.54 7.94 30.87
CA LEU A 94 -0.38 7.41 31.88
C LEU A 94 0.32 6.43 32.81
N LEU A 95 1.17 5.55 32.28
CA LEU A 95 1.96 4.60 33.07
C LEU A 95 3.01 5.29 33.93
N ASP A 96 3.63 6.35 33.42
CA ASP A 96 4.59 7.17 34.18
C ASP A 96 3.90 7.91 35.35
N LYS A 97 2.74 8.51 35.09
CA LYS A 97 2.00 9.30 36.08
C LYS A 97 1.35 8.45 37.18
N TYR A 98 0.79 7.29 36.83
CA TYR A 98 -0.02 6.46 37.75
C TYR A 98 0.67 5.14 38.14
N GLY A 99 1.90 4.93 37.69
CA GLY A 99 2.64 3.67 37.84
C GLY A 99 2.09 2.56 36.95
N MET A 100 2.84 1.45 36.84
CA MET A 100 2.44 0.27 36.06
C MET A 100 1.16 -0.40 36.54
N THR A 101 0.67 -0.05 37.74
CA THR A 101 -0.53 -0.64 38.35
C THR A 101 -1.81 0.15 38.05
N LEU A 102 -1.72 1.34 37.42
CA LEU A 102 -2.87 2.22 37.13
C LEU A 102 -3.87 2.25 38.29
N ASN A 103 -3.39 2.71 39.46
CA ASN A 103 -4.11 2.63 40.72
C ASN A 103 -5.41 3.43 40.72
N ASP A 104 -5.52 4.43 39.83
CA ASP A 104 -6.72 5.23 39.64
C ASP A 104 -7.69 4.59 38.64
N THR A 105 -8.93 4.38 39.06
CA THR A 105 -10.00 3.80 38.24
C THR A 105 -10.33 4.69 37.04
N ALA A 106 -10.34 6.01 37.20
CA ALA A 106 -10.63 6.93 36.10
C ALA A 106 -9.52 6.90 35.04
N ALA A 107 -8.26 6.95 35.46
CA ALA A 107 -7.10 6.78 34.57
C ALA A 107 -7.16 5.46 33.79
N ARG A 108 -7.56 4.36 34.44
CA ARG A 108 -7.72 3.05 33.79
C ARG A 108 -8.81 3.05 32.72
N LEU A 109 -9.95 3.69 32.99
CA LEU A 109 -11.04 3.82 32.03
C LEU A 109 -10.62 4.69 30.83
N VAL A 110 -9.93 5.80 31.07
CA VAL A 110 -9.40 6.66 30.00
C VAL A 110 -8.38 5.90 29.16
N ALA A 111 -7.45 5.16 29.80
CA ALA A 111 -6.48 4.34 29.12
C ALA A 111 -7.16 3.29 28.24
N ARG A 112 -8.16 2.56 28.78
CA ARG A 112 -8.95 1.59 28.02
C ARG A 112 -9.62 2.22 26.82
N TYR A 113 -10.33 3.34 27.00
CA TYR A 113 -11.01 4.03 25.90
C TYR A 113 -10.03 4.43 24.79
N LYS A 114 -8.89 5.03 25.16
CA LYS A 114 -7.84 5.41 24.21
C LYS A 114 -7.26 4.19 23.48
N THR A 115 -7.05 3.07 24.17
CA THR A 115 -6.62 1.82 23.55
C THR A 115 -7.64 1.34 22.52
N LEU A 116 -8.93 1.25 22.87
CA LEU A 116 -9.96 0.78 21.93
C LEU A 116 -10.07 1.69 20.70
N ALA A 117 -10.10 3.01 20.90
CA ALA A 117 -10.16 3.98 19.82
C ALA A 117 -8.93 3.94 18.90
N ALA A 118 -7.75 3.64 19.45
CA ALA A 118 -6.55 3.44 18.66
C ALA A 118 -6.63 2.14 17.85
N LEU A 119 -7.00 1.01 18.47
CA LEU A 119 -7.09 -0.28 17.80
C LEU A 119 -8.06 -0.27 16.61
N GLU A 120 -9.17 0.46 16.72
CA GLU A 120 -10.17 0.65 15.67
C GLU A 120 -9.58 1.33 14.41
N GLN A 121 -8.70 2.33 14.60
CA GLN A 121 -8.14 3.11 13.50
C GLN A 121 -6.87 2.50 12.89
N LEU A 122 -6.19 1.63 13.63
CA LEU A 122 -4.95 1.00 13.18
C LEU A 122 -5.22 -0.13 12.19
N ASP A 123 -4.35 -0.22 11.18
CA ASP A 123 -4.31 -1.37 10.29
C ASP A 123 -3.90 -2.65 11.05
N PRO A 124 -4.17 -3.85 10.49
CA PRO A 124 -3.92 -5.12 11.18
C PRO A 124 -2.47 -5.32 11.65
N LYS A 125 -1.47 -4.80 10.92
CA LYS A 125 -0.05 -4.93 11.27
C LYS A 125 0.26 -4.12 12.53
N ARG A 126 -0.14 -2.85 12.56
CA ARG A 126 0.06 -1.96 13.73
C ARG A 126 -0.76 -2.39 14.93
N ARG A 127 -2.01 -2.84 14.71
CA ARG A 127 -2.86 -3.44 15.75
C ARG A 127 -2.18 -4.61 16.44
N SER A 128 -1.57 -5.51 15.66
CA SER A 128 -0.82 -6.65 16.18
C SER A 128 0.38 -6.23 17.03
N LEU A 129 1.07 -5.16 16.63
CA LEU A 129 2.18 -4.60 17.42
C LEU A 129 1.70 -4.06 18.76
N VAL A 130 0.60 -3.30 18.78
CA VAL A 130 0.01 -2.79 20.02
C VAL A 130 -0.40 -3.93 20.96
N ILE A 131 -1.11 -4.94 20.47
CA ILE A 131 -1.54 -6.08 21.30
C ILE A 131 -0.35 -6.83 21.90
N ARG A 132 0.73 -7.03 21.12
CA ARG A 132 1.97 -7.63 21.62
C ARG A 132 2.61 -6.80 22.72
N SER A 133 2.77 -5.50 22.51
CA SER A 133 3.35 -4.59 23.51
C SER A 133 2.51 -4.54 24.79
N LEU A 134 1.19 -4.44 24.67
CA LEU A 134 0.28 -4.45 25.83
C LEU A 134 0.36 -5.76 26.62
N TYR A 135 0.52 -6.89 25.94
CA TYR A 135 0.72 -8.18 26.59
C TYR A 135 2.07 -8.26 27.30
N GLU A 136 3.14 -7.82 26.65
CA GLU A 136 4.51 -7.84 27.20
C GLU A 136 4.65 -6.94 28.44
N LEU A 137 3.92 -5.82 28.46
CA LEU A 137 3.82 -4.95 29.64
C LEU A 137 2.86 -5.48 30.71
N GLY A 138 2.20 -6.63 30.49
CA GLY A 138 1.25 -7.22 31.42
C GLY A 138 -0.09 -6.48 31.53
N LEU A 139 -0.36 -5.49 30.68
CA LEU A 139 -1.53 -4.62 30.81
C LEU A 139 -2.83 -5.32 30.45
N ILE A 140 -2.79 -6.25 29.49
CA ILE A 140 -3.97 -7.04 29.06
C ILE A 140 -3.95 -8.46 29.62
N LYS A 141 -2.93 -8.81 30.41
CA LYS A 141 -2.83 -10.09 31.10
C LYS A 141 -3.54 -9.98 32.44
N SER A 142 -4.41 -10.93 32.74
CA SER A 142 -4.90 -11.07 34.11
C SER A 142 -3.84 -11.74 34.99
N HIS A 143 -3.53 -11.11 36.12
CA HIS A 143 -2.58 -11.65 37.09
C HIS A 143 -3.22 -12.71 38.02
N LEU A 144 -4.55 -12.84 38.00
CA LEU A 144 -5.30 -13.80 38.80
C LEU A 144 -6.27 -14.58 37.89
N PRO A 145 -6.58 -15.87 38.17
CA PRO A 145 -7.48 -16.68 37.34
C PRO A 145 -8.86 -16.05 37.06
N ASN A 146 -9.31 -15.14 37.94
CA ASN A 146 -10.56 -14.38 37.82
C ASN A 146 -10.35 -12.86 37.97
N GLY A 147 -9.11 -12.37 37.83
CA GLY A 147 -8.81 -10.95 37.92
C GLY A 147 -9.22 -10.22 36.64
N GLU A 148 -9.63 -8.96 36.74
CA GLU A 148 -9.72 -8.10 35.56
C GLU A 148 -8.32 -7.61 35.18
N PRO A 149 -7.94 -7.65 33.89
CA PRO A 149 -6.69 -7.05 33.44
C PRO A 149 -6.72 -5.53 33.67
N LEU A 150 -5.54 -4.91 33.69
CA LEU A 150 -5.45 -3.45 33.82
C LEU A 150 -6.15 -2.75 32.64
N LEU A 151 -6.02 -3.30 31.43
CA LEU A 151 -6.70 -2.85 30.24
C LEU A 151 -7.52 -4.00 29.67
N SER A 152 -8.84 -3.92 29.83
CA SER A 152 -9.77 -4.90 29.26
C SER A 152 -9.96 -4.66 27.77
N LEU A 153 -9.70 -5.71 26.97
CA LEU A 153 -9.93 -5.72 25.53
C LEU A 153 -11.34 -6.16 25.15
N LYS A 154 -12.23 -6.42 26.12
CA LYS A 154 -13.63 -6.79 25.84
C LYS A 154 -14.24 -5.82 24.83
N THR A 155 -14.91 -6.37 23.82
CA THR A 155 -15.54 -5.67 22.68
C THR A 155 -14.60 -4.99 21.68
N ALA A 156 -13.28 -5.20 21.75
CA ALA A 156 -12.34 -4.62 20.79
C ALA A 156 -12.50 -5.23 19.38
N ASP A 157 -12.40 -4.39 18.35
CA ASP A 157 -12.18 -4.85 16.98
C ASP A 157 -10.72 -5.24 16.79
N LEU A 158 -10.50 -6.55 16.69
CA LEU A 158 -9.23 -7.22 16.45
C LEU A 158 -9.26 -8.02 15.14
N THR A 159 -10.06 -7.58 14.17
CA THR A 159 -10.12 -8.18 12.83
C THR A 159 -8.73 -8.26 12.21
N ALA A 160 -8.42 -9.39 11.59
CA ALA A 160 -7.13 -9.71 10.99
C ALA A 160 -5.92 -9.59 11.94
N LEU A 161 -6.15 -9.65 13.26
CA LEU A 161 -5.07 -9.66 14.25
C LEU A 161 -4.11 -10.82 13.96
N ASN A 162 -2.82 -10.52 13.85
CA ASN A 162 -1.80 -11.52 13.59
C ASN A 162 -0.84 -11.64 14.78
N LEU A 163 -1.07 -12.63 15.64
CA LEU A 163 -0.17 -13.00 16.72
C LEU A 163 0.74 -14.18 16.35
N SER A 164 0.63 -14.71 15.12
CA SER A 164 1.41 -15.86 14.68
C SER A 164 2.92 -15.62 14.80
N THR A 165 3.63 -16.70 15.07
CA THR A 165 5.10 -16.69 15.14
C THR A 165 5.68 -17.75 14.21
N THR A 166 6.92 -17.55 13.78
CA THR A 166 7.71 -18.63 13.20
C THR A 166 8.34 -19.43 14.33
N ARG A 167 8.00 -20.71 14.42
CA ARG A 167 8.57 -21.60 15.44
C ARG A 167 10.03 -21.86 15.11
N LYS A 168 10.95 -21.26 15.86
CA LYS A 168 12.40 -21.46 15.68
C LYS A 168 12.92 -22.74 16.36
N SER A 169 12.22 -23.23 17.38
CA SER A 169 12.62 -24.43 18.15
C SER A 169 11.41 -25.15 18.74
N LEU A 170 11.57 -26.43 19.07
CA LEU A 170 10.52 -27.23 19.70
C LEU A 170 10.17 -26.75 21.12
N VAL A 171 11.08 -26.04 21.79
CA VAL A 171 10.95 -25.61 23.20
C VAL A 171 10.64 -24.13 23.38
N ASP A 172 10.91 -23.28 22.38
CA ASP A 172 10.69 -21.84 22.45
C ASP A 172 9.32 -21.47 21.86
N TRP A 173 8.30 -21.43 22.70
CA TRP A 173 6.94 -21.08 22.32
C TRP A 173 6.63 -19.68 22.83
N LYS A 174 6.27 -18.77 21.93
CA LYS A 174 5.64 -17.51 22.35
C LYS A 174 4.32 -17.87 23.02
N THR A 175 4.21 -17.50 24.30
CA THR A 175 3.10 -17.89 25.16
C THR A 175 2.22 -16.68 25.48
N TYR A 176 0.94 -16.79 25.17
CA TYR A 176 -0.13 -15.91 25.65
C TYR A 176 -0.89 -16.61 26.76
N GLU A 177 -0.92 -16.01 27.94
CA GLU A 177 -1.53 -16.60 29.13
C GLU A 177 -2.45 -15.61 29.81
N PHE A 178 -3.64 -16.07 30.23
CA PHE A 178 -4.63 -15.27 30.95
C PHE A 178 -5.06 -13.99 30.23
N VAL A 179 -5.21 -14.05 28.91
CA VAL A 179 -5.75 -12.94 28.11
C VAL A 179 -7.25 -13.14 27.92
N ASP A 180 -8.02 -12.08 28.19
CA ASP A 180 -9.46 -12.08 28.02
C ASP A 180 -9.84 -11.44 26.67
N PHE A 181 -10.24 -12.30 25.72
CA PHE A 181 -10.77 -11.95 24.39
C PHE A 181 -12.31 -12.04 24.35
N THR A 182 -12.99 -12.03 25.50
CA THR A 182 -14.45 -12.10 25.56
C THR A 182 -15.09 -10.98 24.73
N GLU A 183 -16.06 -11.35 23.88
CA GLU A 183 -16.81 -10.43 23.00
C GLU A 183 -15.95 -9.63 22.00
N THR A 184 -14.68 -10.02 21.79
CA THR A 184 -13.84 -9.37 20.78
C THR A 184 -14.18 -9.83 19.36
N VAL A 185 -13.92 -8.97 18.38
CA VAL A 185 -14.00 -9.33 16.96
C VAL A 185 -12.63 -9.79 16.50
N LEU A 186 -12.48 -11.07 16.19
CA LEU A 186 -11.22 -11.73 15.80
C LEU A 186 -11.36 -12.42 14.44
N ILE A 187 -12.18 -11.85 13.56
CA ILE A 187 -12.42 -12.37 12.21
C ILE A 187 -11.10 -12.36 11.44
N ASN A 188 -10.75 -13.44 10.76
CA ASN A 188 -9.47 -13.62 10.05
C ASN A 188 -8.21 -13.48 10.94
N ALA A 189 -8.34 -13.60 12.27
CA ALA A 189 -7.19 -13.52 13.16
C ALA A 189 -6.31 -14.77 13.08
N SER A 190 -4.99 -14.62 13.22
CA SER A 190 -4.03 -15.72 13.20
C SER A 190 -3.30 -15.85 14.54
N PHE A 191 -3.43 -17.03 15.13
CA PHE A 191 -2.81 -17.46 16.38
C PHE A 191 -1.80 -18.60 16.18
N ARG A 192 -1.37 -18.85 14.93
CA ARG A 192 -0.53 -20.01 14.59
C ARG A 192 0.78 -20.09 15.36
N ASN A 193 1.19 -21.33 15.65
CA ASN A 193 2.47 -21.67 16.29
C ASN A 193 2.64 -21.04 17.69
N LEU A 194 1.54 -20.77 18.39
CA LEU A 194 1.57 -20.19 19.74
C LEU A 194 1.33 -21.24 20.82
N ARG A 195 1.64 -20.85 22.05
CA ARG A 195 1.05 -21.47 23.24
C ARG A 195 0.02 -20.50 23.80
N ILE A 196 -1.25 -20.91 23.82
CA ILE A 196 -2.35 -20.16 24.42
C ILE A 196 -2.79 -20.91 25.67
N LYS A 197 -2.68 -20.26 26.83
CA LYS A 197 -2.97 -20.91 28.11
C LYS A 197 -3.94 -20.08 28.93
N ASN A 198 -5.03 -20.70 29.39
CA ASN A 198 -6.03 -20.08 30.25
C ASN A 198 -6.57 -18.76 29.69
N CYS A 199 -6.70 -18.63 28.37
CA CYS A 199 -7.32 -17.46 27.74
C CYS A 199 -8.84 -17.67 27.64
N LEU A 200 -9.59 -16.57 27.48
CA LEU A 200 -11.04 -16.58 27.36
C LEU A 200 -11.45 -16.05 25.98
N PHE A 201 -12.22 -16.83 25.23
CA PHE A 201 -12.81 -16.47 23.93
C PHE A 201 -14.35 -16.55 23.99
N LYS A 202 -14.93 -16.22 25.15
CA LYS A 202 -16.39 -16.27 25.33
C LYS A 202 -17.05 -15.23 24.43
N ALA A 203 -18.05 -15.64 23.65
CA ALA A 203 -18.75 -14.78 22.69
C ALA A 203 -17.84 -14.04 21.69
N ALA A 204 -16.61 -14.52 21.47
CA ALA A 204 -15.70 -13.92 20.51
C ALA A 204 -16.08 -14.28 19.07
N HIS A 205 -15.99 -13.33 18.15
CA HIS A 205 -16.23 -13.57 16.73
C HIS A 205 -14.93 -14.08 16.09
N LEU A 206 -14.81 -15.39 15.94
CA LEU A 206 -13.62 -16.11 15.49
C LEU A 206 -13.72 -16.62 14.05
N GLU A 207 -14.62 -16.07 13.23
CA GLU A 207 -14.81 -16.50 11.85
C GLU A 207 -13.50 -16.42 11.04
N ALA A 208 -13.17 -17.51 10.36
CA ALA A 208 -11.93 -17.67 9.59
C ALA A 208 -10.64 -17.43 10.40
N SER A 209 -10.70 -17.58 11.72
CA SER A 209 -9.50 -17.50 12.56
C SER A 209 -8.69 -18.80 12.53
N ASP A 210 -7.37 -18.65 12.62
CA ASP A 210 -6.41 -19.72 12.40
C ASP A 210 -5.57 -20.00 13.66
N PHE A 211 -5.84 -21.13 14.30
CA PHE A 211 -5.11 -21.67 15.46
C PHE A 211 -4.18 -22.83 15.06
N SER A 212 -3.81 -22.96 13.80
CA SER A 212 -3.01 -24.11 13.34
C SER A 212 -1.65 -24.21 14.04
N SER A 213 -1.21 -25.43 14.34
CA SER A 213 0.04 -25.72 15.06
C SER A 213 0.15 -25.04 16.43
N THR A 214 -0.98 -24.74 17.08
CA THR A 214 -1.04 -24.06 18.39
C THR A 214 -1.26 -25.05 19.52
N SER A 215 -0.64 -24.82 20.68
CA SER A 215 -0.94 -25.54 21.92
C SER A 215 -1.89 -24.69 22.73
N ILE A 216 -3.09 -25.22 22.91
CA ILE A 216 -4.19 -24.58 23.60
C ILE A 216 -4.38 -25.36 24.90
N VAL A 217 -4.16 -24.69 26.03
CA VAL A 217 -4.22 -25.29 27.37
C VAL A 217 -5.22 -24.55 28.23
N GLY A 218 -6.25 -25.23 28.75
CA GLY A 218 -7.19 -24.61 29.72
C GLY A 218 -7.94 -23.38 29.18
N THR A 219 -8.06 -23.23 27.87
CA THR A 219 -8.65 -22.06 27.21
C THR A 219 -10.14 -22.29 26.95
N ASN A 220 -10.95 -21.25 27.15
CA ASN A 220 -12.40 -21.34 27.04
C ASN A 220 -12.92 -20.75 25.72
N PHE A 221 -13.50 -21.59 24.87
CA PHE A 221 -14.25 -21.23 23.67
C PHE A 221 -15.75 -21.43 23.93
N GLN A 222 -16.41 -20.41 24.47
CA GLN A 222 -17.85 -20.44 24.71
C GLN A 222 -18.57 -19.49 23.76
N ASN A 223 -19.70 -19.90 23.16
CA ASN A 223 -20.56 -19.05 22.30
C ASN A 223 -19.81 -18.35 21.16
N TYR A 224 -18.76 -18.99 20.63
CA TYR A 224 -17.94 -18.45 19.56
C TYR A 224 -18.58 -18.68 18.18
N SER A 225 -18.17 -17.90 17.16
CA SER A 225 -18.66 -18.07 15.78
C SER A 225 -18.03 -19.26 15.04
N ASN A 226 -18.70 -19.79 14.01
CA ASN A 226 -18.21 -20.94 13.24
C ASN A 226 -16.95 -20.61 12.38
N TYR A 227 -16.38 -21.64 11.74
CA TYR A 227 -15.25 -21.55 10.79
C TYR A 227 -13.89 -21.20 11.42
N ILE A 228 -13.48 -21.97 12.43
CA ILE A 228 -12.15 -21.87 13.05
C ILE A 228 -11.28 -23.04 12.58
N THR A 229 -10.02 -22.76 12.25
CA THR A 229 -9.03 -23.79 11.90
C THR A 229 -8.18 -24.17 13.11
N PHE A 230 -8.13 -25.46 13.44
CA PHE A 230 -7.30 -26.05 14.50
C PHE A 230 -6.32 -27.10 13.95
N GLU A 231 -5.90 -26.99 12.69
CA GLU A 231 -5.03 -27.97 12.04
C GLU A 231 -3.73 -28.17 12.83
N LEU A 232 -3.36 -29.41 13.16
CA LEU A 232 -2.18 -29.73 13.99
C LEU A 232 -2.16 -29.06 15.38
N ALA A 233 -3.29 -28.52 15.86
CA ALA A 233 -3.38 -27.92 17.19
C ALA A 233 -3.52 -28.99 18.29
N SER A 234 -2.94 -28.72 19.45
CA SER A 234 -3.14 -29.51 20.67
C SER A 234 -4.16 -28.81 21.57
N LEU A 235 -5.24 -29.49 21.97
CA LEU A 235 -6.39 -28.91 22.67
C LEU A 235 -6.50 -29.38 24.14
N ALA A 236 -5.38 -29.45 24.85
CA ALA A 236 -5.35 -29.99 26.21
C ALA A 236 -6.21 -29.17 27.18
N LYS A 237 -7.25 -29.77 27.77
CA LYS A 237 -8.15 -29.08 28.72
C LYS A 237 -8.85 -27.84 28.16
N ALA A 238 -8.91 -27.67 26.84
CA ALA A 238 -9.72 -26.62 26.22
C ALA A 238 -11.21 -26.94 26.37
N THR A 239 -12.05 -25.94 26.62
CA THR A 239 -13.51 -26.12 26.71
C THR A 239 -14.18 -25.50 25.50
N PHE A 240 -15.09 -26.26 24.86
CA PHE A 240 -15.89 -25.79 23.74
C PHE A 240 -17.37 -25.89 24.11
N ILE A 241 -18.04 -24.76 24.27
CA ILE A 241 -19.45 -24.69 24.68
C ILE A 241 -20.18 -23.80 23.68
N LYS A 242 -21.17 -24.34 22.97
CA LYS A 242 -22.00 -23.56 22.05
C LYS A 242 -23.38 -23.34 22.69
N ALA A 243 -23.84 -22.10 22.78
CA ALA A 243 -25.24 -21.83 23.08
C ALA A 243 -26.11 -22.25 21.89
N TYR A 244 -27.21 -22.93 22.19
CA TYR A 244 -28.27 -23.30 21.23
C TYR A 244 -29.23 -22.14 21.02
#